data_AF-A0A0C5BDN6-F1
#
_entry.id   AF-A0A0C5BDN6-F1
#
_cell.length_a   1.000
_cell.length_b   1.000
_cell.length_c   1.000
_cell.angle_alpha   90.00
_cell.angle_beta   90.00
_cell.angle_gamma   90.00
#
_symmetry.space_group_name_H-M   'P 1'
#
loop_
_entity.id
_entity.type
_entity.pdbx_description
1 polymer ?
#
loop_
_entity_poly.entity_id
_entity_poly.type
_entity_poly.pdbx_seq_one_letter_code
_entity_poly.pdbx_strand_id
1 'polypeptide(L)'
;MFGQKDAGGMTRDEVSKLTLQQEFELNAQRYVHFEEVLRDAQLQISSGVWDWAGGETLPEQAYNGGVGGGLPGANGHNSYYVKGTRIILPPGKNGDVADLDPVRGYFEQKGWKYFIRKYDGAAEIWGITGDGYRVKYMIQDNGQYSISVYSELFWSNDAKALFWAVAERDNAEFPNESLPGVWAAFPKWDDPVHPKILGQ
;
A
#
# COMPACT_ATOMS: atom_id res chain seq x y z
N MET A 1 10.18 -11.37 -27.50
CA MET A 1 9.06 -11.38 -26.54
C MET A 1 9.63 -10.72 -25.29
N PHE A 2 9.31 -9.45 -25.04
CA PHE A 2 9.79 -8.77 -23.83
C PHE A 2 9.00 -9.33 -22.63
N GLY A 3 9.68 -9.67 -21.54
CA GLY A 3 9.06 -10.23 -20.35
C GLY A 3 7.96 -9.32 -19.78
N GLN A 4 7.02 -9.91 -19.03
CA GLN A 4 5.96 -9.12 -18.41
C GLN A 4 6.54 -8.14 -17.40
N LYS A 5 6.15 -6.87 -17.52
CA LYS A 5 6.53 -5.81 -16.59
C LYS A 5 5.66 -5.87 -15.33
N ASP A 6 6.30 -5.62 -14.20
CA ASP A 6 5.64 -5.44 -12.91
C ASP A 6 5.03 -4.03 -12.79
N ALA A 7 4.44 -3.75 -11.63
CA ALA A 7 3.84 -2.45 -11.31
C ALA A 7 4.83 -1.27 -11.38
N GLY A 8 6.14 -1.53 -11.22
CA GLY A 8 7.20 -0.55 -11.36
C GLY A 8 7.75 -0.42 -12.77
N GLY A 9 7.16 -1.13 -13.75
CA GLY A 9 7.60 -1.11 -15.14
C GLY A 9 8.84 -1.94 -15.44
N MET A 10 9.31 -2.75 -14.49
CA MET A 10 10.49 -3.61 -14.64
C MET A 10 10.09 -5.04 -15.01
N THR A 11 10.88 -5.67 -15.88
CA THR A 11 10.78 -7.09 -16.19
C THR A 11 11.56 -7.92 -15.18
N ARG A 12 11.27 -9.22 -15.11
CA ARG A 12 12.01 -10.15 -14.25
C ARG A 12 13.51 -10.20 -14.57
N ASP A 13 13.88 -10.09 -15.85
CA ASP A 13 15.28 -10.09 -16.29
C ASP A 13 16.03 -8.79 -15.93
N GLU A 14 15.31 -7.67 -15.77
CA GLU A 14 15.88 -6.42 -15.28
C GLU A 14 16.08 -6.49 -13.77
N VAL A 15 15.08 -7.00 -13.03
CA VAL A 15 15.20 -7.21 -11.58
C VAL A 15 16.29 -8.23 -11.25
N SER A 16 16.51 -9.26 -12.09
CA SER A 16 17.58 -10.24 -11.87
C SER A 16 19.01 -9.70 -11.92
N LYS A 17 19.18 -8.45 -12.35
CA LYS A 17 20.48 -7.77 -12.38
C LYS A 17 20.70 -6.89 -11.16
N LEU A 18 19.67 -6.70 -10.33
CA LEU A 18 19.74 -5.87 -9.14
C LEU A 18 20.41 -6.62 -7.98
N THR A 19 21.13 -5.88 -7.15
CA THR A 19 21.53 -6.35 -5.82
C THR A 19 20.38 -6.21 -4.83
N LEU A 20 20.48 -6.89 -3.69
CA LEU A 20 19.51 -6.73 -2.59
C LEU A 20 19.41 -5.27 -2.11
N GLN A 21 20.53 -4.53 -2.09
CA GLN A 21 20.53 -3.11 -1.75
C GLN A 21 19.73 -2.28 -2.77
N GLN A 22 19.89 -2.56 -4.07
CA GLN A 22 19.13 -1.84 -5.09
C GLN A 22 17.62 -2.15 -5.00
N GLU A 23 17.25 -3.40 -4.71
CA GLU A 23 15.83 -3.75 -4.46
C GLU A 23 15.28 -3.08 -3.20
N PHE A 24 16.10 -2.95 -2.14
CA PHE A 24 15.76 -2.22 -0.92
C PHE A 24 15.50 -0.74 -1.20
N GLU A 25 16.40 -0.08 -1.95
CA GLU A 25 16.26 1.33 -2.31
C GLU A 25 15.05 1.58 -3.24
N LEU A 26 14.75 0.64 -4.14
CA LEU A 26 13.52 0.69 -4.93
C LEU A 26 12.27 0.52 -4.06
N ASN A 27 12.30 -0.37 -3.06
CA ASN A 27 11.20 -0.51 -2.12
C ASN A 27 11.00 0.79 -1.29
N ALA A 28 12.07 1.45 -0.89
CA ALA A 28 11.99 2.74 -0.20
C ALA A 28 11.29 3.81 -1.05
N GLN A 29 11.59 3.88 -2.35
CA GLN A 29 10.90 4.79 -3.28
C GLN A 29 9.42 4.43 -3.43
N ARG A 30 9.11 3.14 -3.54
CA ARG A 30 7.73 2.62 -3.64
C ARG A 30 6.91 2.90 -2.37
N TYR A 31 7.56 2.86 -1.21
CA TYR A 31 6.98 3.23 0.07
C TYR A 31 6.63 4.73 0.12
N VAL A 32 7.55 5.62 -0.28
CA VAL A 32 7.27 7.07 -0.30
C VAL A 32 6.11 7.39 -1.23
N HIS A 33 6.08 6.82 -2.45
CA HIS A 33 4.97 7.03 -3.38
C HIS A 33 3.64 6.52 -2.82
N PHE A 34 3.66 5.34 -2.17
CA PHE A 34 2.50 4.79 -1.47
C PHE A 34 1.94 5.78 -0.42
N GLU A 35 2.81 6.37 0.41
CA GLU A 35 2.42 7.32 1.45
C GLU A 35 1.89 8.64 0.89
N GLU A 36 2.46 9.12 -0.22
CA GLU A 36 1.96 10.32 -0.91
C GLU A 36 0.55 10.10 -1.48
N VAL A 37 0.29 8.93 -2.09
CA VAL A 37 -1.04 8.56 -2.59
C VAL A 37 -2.04 8.44 -1.42
N LEU A 38 -1.61 7.85 -0.29
CA LEU A 38 -2.44 7.71 0.90
C LEU A 38 -2.80 9.07 1.50
N ARG A 39 -1.81 9.96 1.68
CA ARG A 39 -2.03 11.34 2.13
C ARG A 39 -3.05 12.05 1.26
N ASP A 40 -2.83 12.05 -0.05
CA ASP A 40 -3.69 12.78 -0.99
C ASP A 40 -5.13 12.25 -0.96
N ALA A 41 -5.31 10.94 -0.79
CA ALA A 41 -6.62 10.31 -0.63
C ALA A 41 -7.29 10.63 0.72
N GLN A 42 -6.54 10.59 1.83
CA GLN A 42 -7.04 10.99 3.16
C GLN A 42 -7.59 12.42 3.13
N LEU A 43 -6.86 13.35 2.49
CA LEU A 43 -7.24 14.77 2.41
C LEU A 43 -8.56 15.01 1.66
N GLN A 44 -9.04 14.06 0.86
CA GLN A 44 -10.37 14.15 0.23
C GLN A 44 -11.50 13.85 1.20
N ILE A 45 -11.20 13.13 2.28
CA ILE A 45 -12.17 12.68 3.27
C ILE A 45 -12.11 13.57 4.50
N SER A 46 -10.92 13.78 5.04
CA SER A 46 -10.70 14.56 6.27
C SER A 46 -9.23 14.95 6.42
N SER A 47 -9.00 16.21 6.79
CA SER A 47 -7.70 16.71 7.25
C SER A 47 -7.46 16.47 8.76
N GLY A 48 -8.39 15.80 9.44
CA GLY A 48 -8.32 15.51 10.87
C GLY A 48 -7.44 14.29 11.19
N VAL A 49 -7.53 13.81 12.44
CA VAL A 49 -6.75 12.67 12.93
C VAL A 49 -7.32 11.35 12.40
N TRP A 50 -6.42 10.43 12.07
CA TRP A 50 -6.70 9.07 11.61
C TRP A 50 -5.98 8.06 12.49
N ASP A 51 -6.65 6.94 12.78
CA ASP A 51 -6.02 5.81 13.48
C ASP A 51 -5.11 5.03 12.51
N TRP A 52 -3.96 4.59 13.01
CA TRP A 52 -3.05 3.72 12.30
C TRP A 52 -3.43 2.26 12.45
N ALA A 53 -3.69 1.61 11.32
CA ALA A 53 -3.96 0.18 11.26
C ALA A 53 -2.69 -0.66 10.93
N GLY A 54 -1.52 -0.01 10.86
CA GLY A 54 -0.19 -0.62 10.68
C GLY A 54 0.10 -1.22 9.30
N GLY A 55 1.32 -1.79 9.17
CA GLY A 55 1.71 -2.70 8.08
C GLY A 55 2.39 -2.10 6.85
N GLU A 56 3.10 -0.98 6.98
CA GLU A 56 3.39 -0.10 5.83
C GLU A 56 4.80 -0.18 5.26
N THR A 57 5.80 -0.33 6.13
CA THR A 57 7.21 -0.35 5.72
C THR A 57 7.61 -1.69 5.10
N LEU A 58 6.96 -2.79 5.51
CA LEU A 58 7.38 -4.13 5.15
C LEU A 58 6.85 -4.53 3.75
N PRO A 59 7.72 -4.90 2.80
CA PRO A 59 7.29 -5.45 1.53
C PRO A 59 6.74 -6.86 1.74
N GLU A 60 5.43 -7.02 1.51
CA GLU A 60 4.71 -8.25 1.77
C GLU A 60 4.91 -9.25 0.62
N GLN A 61 5.33 -10.47 0.94
CA GLN A 61 5.43 -11.55 -0.04
C GLN A 61 4.05 -11.81 -0.67
N ALA A 62 4.00 -11.93 -2.00
CA ALA A 62 2.74 -12.13 -2.71
C ALA A 62 2.78 -13.29 -3.69
N TYR A 63 1.63 -13.90 -3.93
CA TYR A 63 1.43 -14.90 -4.96
C TYR A 63 0.81 -14.28 -6.21
N ASN A 64 0.79 -15.03 -7.31
CA ASN A 64 0.00 -14.63 -8.48
C ASN A 64 -1.46 -14.34 -8.08
N GLY A 65 -1.93 -13.12 -8.38
CA GLY A 65 -3.26 -12.63 -7.99
C GLY A 65 -3.25 -11.59 -6.86
N GLY A 66 -2.15 -10.83 -6.71
CA GLY A 66 -2.06 -9.69 -5.79
C GLY A 66 -3.12 -8.62 -6.00
N VAL A 67 -3.09 -7.57 -5.16
CA VAL A 67 -4.10 -6.51 -5.18
C VAL A 67 -4.09 -5.78 -6.52
N GLY A 68 -5.03 -6.17 -7.38
CA GLY A 68 -5.26 -5.52 -8.67
C GLY A 68 -5.13 -6.37 -9.92
N GLY A 69 -4.57 -7.57 -9.80
CA GLY A 69 -4.43 -8.46 -10.95
C GLY A 69 -3.26 -9.40 -10.79
N GLY A 70 -3.28 -10.48 -11.57
CA GLY A 70 -2.16 -11.42 -11.61
C GLY A 70 -0.95 -10.84 -12.33
N LEU A 71 0.23 -11.12 -11.80
CA LEU A 71 1.50 -11.00 -12.51
C LEU A 71 1.93 -12.43 -12.88
N PRO A 72 1.55 -12.97 -14.05
CA PRO A 72 1.91 -14.32 -14.49
C PRO A 72 3.35 -14.72 -14.17
N GLY A 73 3.50 -15.83 -13.44
CA GLY A 73 4.80 -16.31 -12.95
C GLY A 73 5.20 -15.80 -11.57
N ALA A 74 4.44 -14.88 -10.98
CA ALA A 74 4.59 -14.43 -9.59
C ALA A 74 4.23 -15.52 -8.59
N ASN A 75 5.00 -15.57 -7.50
CA ASN A 75 4.83 -16.42 -6.34
C ASN A 75 5.48 -15.74 -5.13
N GLY A 76 5.27 -16.30 -3.94
CA GLY A 76 5.75 -15.72 -2.67
C GLY A 76 7.26 -15.50 -2.57
N HIS A 77 8.07 -16.10 -3.47
CA HIS A 77 9.51 -15.92 -3.47
C HIS A 77 9.98 -14.80 -4.39
N ASN A 78 9.31 -14.59 -5.53
CA ASN A 78 9.79 -13.69 -6.58
C ASN A 78 8.95 -12.43 -6.75
N SER A 79 7.99 -12.18 -5.85
CA SER A 79 7.16 -10.99 -5.93
C SER A 79 6.69 -10.51 -4.57
N TYR A 80 6.43 -9.21 -4.51
CA TYR A 80 5.93 -8.55 -3.31
C TYR A 80 5.01 -7.38 -3.67
N TYR A 81 4.40 -6.80 -2.64
CA TYR A 81 3.60 -5.58 -2.72
C TYR A 81 3.77 -4.75 -1.45
N VAL A 82 3.40 -3.48 -1.51
CA VAL A 82 3.29 -2.61 -0.34
C VAL A 82 1.83 -2.26 -0.10
N LYS A 83 1.46 -2.04 1.16
CA LYS A 83 0.10 -1.66 1.55
C LYS A 83 0.16 -0.77 2.77
N GLY A 84 -0.93 -0.08 3.04
CA GLY A 84 -1.17 0.50 4.36
C GLY A 84 -2.55 1.12 4.43
N THR A 85 -2.99 1.34 5.66
CA THR A 85 -4.39 1.62 5.98
C THR A 85 -4.49 2.65 7.09
N ARG A 86 -5.50 3.52 6.96
CA ARG A 86 -5.91 4.50 7.96
C ARG A 86 -7.38 4.31 8.26
N ILE A 87 -7.76 4.46 9.51
CA ILE A 87 -9.13 4.37 9.98
C ILE A 87 -9.60 5.74 10.47
N ILE A 88 -10.87 6.05 10.26
CA ILE A 88 -11.50 7.27 10.77
C ILE A 88 -12.93 6.97 11.21
N LEU A 89 -13.41 7.74 12.20
CA LEU A 89 -14.80 7.79 12.62
C LEU A 89 -15.36 9.18 12.29
N PRO A 90 -15.83 9.43 11.05
CA PRO A 90 -16.28 10.76 10.69
C PRO A 90 -17.58 11.11 11.44
N PRO A 91 -17.72 12.35 11.96
CA PRO A 91 -18.88 12.73 12.77
C PRO A 91 -20.22 12.52 12.06
N GLY A 92 -21.12 11.76 12.69
CA GLY A 92 -22.50 11.56 12.22
C GLY A 92 -22.64 10.68 10.98
N LYS A 93 -21.58 9.99 10.55
CA LYS A 93 -21.61 9.09 9.39
C LYS A 93 -21.97 7.66 9.81
N ASN A 94 -22.82 7.01 9.02
CA ASN A 94 -23.40 5.68 9.31
C ASN A 94 -23.50 4.80 8.04
N GLY A 95 -22.49 4.85 7.18
CA GLY A 95 -22.35 3.97 6.01
C GLY A 95 -23.19 4.31 4.79
N ASP A 96 -23.67 5.55 4.62
CA ASP A 96 -24.42 5.93 3.40
C ASP A 96 -23.49 5.84 2.19
N VAL A 97 -23.93 5.22 1.09
CA VAL A 97 -23.18 5.12 -0.17
C VAL A 97 -22.71 6.49 -0.68
N ALA A 98 -23.45 7.57 -0.39
CA ALA A 98 -23.04 8.94 -0.70
C ALA A 98 -21.75 9.37 0.02
N ASP A 99 -21.38 8.72 1.12
CA ASP A 99 -20.11 8.97 1.81
C ASP A 99 -18.89 8.56 0.97
N LEU A 100 -19.07 7.76 -0.10
CA LEU A 100 -18.03 7.47 -1.08
C LEU A 100 -17.76 8.64 -2.04
N ASP A 101 -18.66 9.64 -2.10
CA ASP A 101 -18.63 10.70 -3.12
C ASP A 101 -17.35 11.57 -3.08
N PRO A 102 -16.77 11.95 -1.93
CA PRO A 102 -15.52 12.72 -1.92
C PRO A 102 -14.38 11.99 -2.62
N VAL A 103 -14.23 10.69 -2.36
CA VAL A 103 -13.21 9.85 -3.00
C VAL A 103 -13.55 9.58 -4.47
N ARG A 104 -14.83 9.41 -4.81
CA ARG A 104 -15.27 9.29 -6.21
C ARG A 104 -14.88 10.54 -7.01
N GLY A 105 -15.20 11.72 -6.50
CA GLY A 105 -14.87 12.99 -7.14
C GLY A 105 -13.36 13.17 -7.33
N TYR A 106 -12.57 12.74 -6.35
CA TYR A 106 -11.11 12.70 -6.47
C TYR A 106 -10.63 11.77 -7.59
N PHE A 107 -11.16 10.55 -7.69
CA PHE A 107 -10.80 9.62 -8.75
C PHE A 107 -11.17 10.17 -10.13
N GLU A 108 -12.34 10.80 -10.26
CA GLU A 108 -12.78 11.45 -11.51
C GLU A 108 -11.86 12.61 -11.88
N GLN A 109 -11.49 13.46 -10.93
CA GLN A 109 -10.55 14.56 -11.14
C GLN A 109 -9.17 14.06 -11.61
N LYS A 110 -8.69 12.95 -11.05
CA LYS A 110 -7.42 12.32 -11.45
C LYS A 110 -7.52 11.55 -12.77
N GLY A 111 -8.73 11.37 -13.32
CA GLY A 111 -8.98 10.53 -14.50
C GLY A 111 -8.76 9.03 -14.25
N TRP A 112 -8.81 8.61 -12.99
CA TRP A 112 -8.61 7.22 -12.59
C TRP A 112 -9.85 6.39 -12.86
N LYS A 113 -9.65 5.15 -13.34
CA LYS A 113 -10.74 4.18 -13.43
C LYS A 113 -11.09 3.75 -12.01
N TYR A 114 -12.38 3.57 -11.75
CA TYR A 114 -12.84 3.08 -10.46
C TYR A 114 -14.02 2.12 -10.59
N PHE A 115 -14.28 1.37 -9.52
CA PHE A 115 -15.50 0.58 -9.37
C PHE A 115 -15.98 0.62 -7.92
N ILE A 116 -17.28 0.40 -7.73
CA ILE A 116 -17.91 0.34 -6.40
C ILE A 116 -18.41 -1.08 -6.17
N ARG A 117 -18.21 -1.58 -4.95
CA ARG A 117 -18.85 -2.80 -4.45
C ARG A 117 -19.71 -2.47 -3.26
N LYS A 118 -20.87 -3.11 -3.17
CA LYS A 118 -21.79 -2.98 -2.06
C LYS A 118 -21.93 -4.34 -1.39
N TYR A 119 -21.98 -4.31 -0.08
CA TYR A 119 -22.18 -5.45 0.80
C TYR A 119 -23.35 -5.14 1.73
N ASP A 120 -23.79 -6.13 2.49
CA ASP A 120 -24.68 -5.87 3.61
C ASP A 120 -23.91 -5.08 4.69
N GLY A 121 -24.45 -3.95 5.14
CA GLY A 121 -23.83 -3.06 6.13
C GLY A 121 -22.57 -2.29 5.68
N ALA A 122 -22.14 -2.39 4.42
CA ALA A 122 -20.92 -1.71 3.96
C ALA A 122 -20.89 -1.42 2.45
N ALA A 123 -20.05 -0.46 2.05
CA ALA A 123 -19.72 -0.23 0.64
C ALA A 123 -18.24 0.15 0.51
N GLU A 124 -17.65 -0.15 -0.64
CA GLU A 124 -16.29 0.27 -0.95
C GLU A 124 -16.17 0.80 -2.38
N ILE A 125 -15.28 1.77 -2.57
CA ILE A 125 -14.84 2.25 -3.87
C ILE A 125 -13.36 1.94 -4.03
N TRP A 126 -12.99 1.46 -5.22
CA TRP A 126 -11.62 1.17 -5.61
C TRP A 126 -11.22 2.04 -6.78
N GLY A 127 -10.18 2.85 -6.62
CA GLY A 127 -9.54 3.64 -7.68
C GLY A 127 -8.27 2.94 -8.17
N ILE A 128 -8.05 2.97 -9.49
CA ILE A 128 -6.88 2.43 -10.18
C ILE A 128 -6.06 3.61 -10.69
N THR A 129 -4.90 3.85 -10.09
CA THR A 129 -4.09 5.05 -10.32
C THR A 129 -3.42 5.06 -11.71
N GLY A 130 -3.22 3.88 -12.29
CA GLY A 130 -2.55 3.68 -13.58
C GLY A 130 -1.02 3.58 -13.49
N ASP A 131 -0.44 3.84 -12.32
CA ASP A 131 1.00 3.75 -12.03
C ASP A 131 1.36 2.57 -11.12
N GLY A 132 0.50 1.55 -11.08
CA GLY A 132 0.73 0.34 -10.29
C GLY A 132 0.25 0.43 -8.85
N TYR A 133 -0.63 1.38 -8.51
CA TYR A 133 -1.25 1.50 -7.20
C TYR A 133 -2.78 1.50 -7.26
N ARG A 134 -3.39 1.25 -6.12
CA ARG A 134 -4.84 1.21 -5.94
C ARG A 134 -5.23 1.83 -4.62
N VAL A 135 -6.28 2.64 -4.66
CA VAL A 135 -6.86 3.27 -3.48
C VAL A 135 -8.20 2.62 -3.20
N LYS A 136 -8.37 2.03 -2.03
CA LYS A 136 -9.63 1.48 -1.53
C LYS A 136 -10.15 2.41 -0.44
N TYR A 137 -11.38 2.89 -0.58
CA TYR A 137 -12.10 3.53 0.52
C TYR A 137 -13.33 2.70 0.86
N MET A 138 -13.45 2.30 2.13
CA MET A 138 -14.53 1.47 2.65
C MET A 138 -15.28 2.22 3.74
N ILE A 139 -16.61 2.18 3.62
CA ILE A 139 -17.56 2.74 4.57
C ILE A 139 -18.39 1.61 5.18
N GLN A 140 -18.79 1.77 6.44
CA GLN A 140 -19.53 0.77 7.23
C GLN A 140 -20.69 1.45 7.98
N ASP A 141 -21.79 0.74 8.18
CA ASP A 141 -22.98 1.27 8.85
C ASP A 141 -22.75 1.73 10.30
N ASN A 142 -21.73 1.17 10.96
CA ASN A 142 -21.28 1.56 12.29
C ASN A 142 -20.45 2.86 12.32
N GLY A 143 -20.23 3.51 11.17
CA GLY A 143 -19.49 4.77 11.05
C GLY A 143 -17.97 4.65 11.06
N GLN A 144 -17.41 3.44 11.20
CA GLN A 144 -15.96 3.21 11.11
C GLN A 144 -15.54 3.03 9.65
N TYR A 145 -14.82 4.01 9.12
CA TYR A 145 -14.38 4.03 7.72
C TYR A 145 -12.89 3.75 7.62
N SER A 146 -12.45 3.22 6.48
CA SER A 146 -11.03 2.98 6.22
C SER A 146 -10.63 3.39 4.82
N ILE A 147 -9.45 3.98 4.71
CA ILE A 147 -8.76 4.23 3.44
C ILE A 147 -7.50 3.39 3.42
N SER A 148 -7.32 2.62 2.36
CA SER A 148 -6.15 1.79 2.14
C SER A 148 -5.54 2.09 0.79
N VAL A 149 -4.22 2.10 0.71
CA VAL A 149 -3.50 2.08 -0.56
C VAL A 149 -2.75 0.76 -0.66
N TYR A 150 -2.77 0.18 -1.85
CA TYR A 150 -2.06 -1.05 -2.18
C TYR A 150 -1.27 -0.81 -3.46
N SER A 151 -0.05 -1.34 -3.54
CA SER A 151 0.56 -1.53 -4.84
C SER A 151 0.02 -2.78 -5.51
N GLU A 152 0.05 -2.80 -6.84
CA GLU A 152 0.10 -4.02 -7.62
C GLU A 152 1.46 -4.73 -7.39
N LEU A 153 1.65 -5.90 -8.01
CA LEU A 153 2.82 -6.72 -7.74
C LEU A 153 4.09 -6.15 -8.36
N PHE A 154 5.16 -6.20 -7.58
CA PHE A 154 6.54 -5.96 -8.02
C PHE A 154 7.32 -7.27 -8.11
N TRP A 155 8.24 -7.36 -9.07
CA TRP A 155 9.22 -8.45 -9.11
C TRP A 155 10.27 -8.26 -8.01
N SER A 156 10.79 -9.38 -7.50
CA SER A 156 11.97 -9.45 -6.63
C SER A 156 12.81 -10.68 -6.94
N ASN A 157 14.12 -10.62 -6.67
CA ASN A 157 14.97 -11.81 -6.72
C ASN A 157 14.67 -12.78 -5.58
N ASP A 158 14.45 -12.23 -4.39
CA ASP A 158 14.10 -12.95 -3.18
C ASP A 158 13.28 -12.02 -2.27
N ALA A 159 11.95 -12.11 -2.38
CA ALA A 159 11.02 -11.28 -1.64
C ALA A 159 11.15 -11.49 -0.12
N LYS A 160 11.60 -12.67 0.32
CA LYS A 160 11.85 -12.95 1.73
C LYS A 160 13.13 -12.25 2.21
N ALA A 161 14.21 -12.30 1.44
CA ALA A 161 15.43 -11.57 1.76
C ALA A 161 15.18 -10.06 1.80
N LEU A 162 14.40 -9.52 0.86
CA LEU A 162 13.99 -8.11 0.86
C LEU A 162 13.17 -7.75 2.10
N PHE A 163 12.17 -8.57 2.46
CA PHE A 163 11.38 -8.38 3.68
C PHE A 163 12.28 -8.27 4.91
N TRP A 164 13.22 -9.20 5.10
CA TRP A 164 14.11 -9.19 6.26
C TRP A 164 15.10 -8.04 6.25
N ALA A 165 15.63 -7.68 5.07
CA ALA A 165 16.51 -6.53 4.94
C ALA A 165 15.86 -5.25 5.46
N VAL A 166 14.55 -5.07 5.21
CA VAL A 166 13.75 -3.97 5.77
C VAL A 166 13.46 -4.22 7.24
N ALA A 167 12.88 -5.36 7.59
CA ALA A 167 12.39 -5.65 8.93
C ALA A 167 13.49 -5.54 10.01
N GLU A 168 14.72 -5.97 9.73
CA GLU A 168 15.81 -5.93 10.70
C GLU A 168 16.40 -4.52 10.87
N ARG A 169 16.18 -3.61 9.92
CA ARG A 169 16.60 -2.20 10.03
C ARG A 169 15.47 -1.29 10.49
N ASP A 170 14.23 -1.75 10.36
CA ASP A 170 13.05 -1.01 10.78
C ASP A 170 12.95 -0.96 12.30
N ASN A 171 13.33 0.21 12.82
CA ASN A 171 13.29 0.57 14.24
C ASN A 171 12.35 1.77 14.45
N ALA A 172 11.45 2.05 13.50
CA ALA A 172 10.51 3.15 13.63
C ALA A 172 9.44 2.83 14.68
N GLU A 173 9.17 3.79 15.57
CA GLU A 173 7.95 3.75 16.38
C GLU A 173 6.79 4.23 15.53
N PHE A 174 5.78 3.36 15.41
CA PHE A 174 4.60 3.68 14.65
C PHE A 174 3.58 4.40 15.56
N PRO A 175 3.17 5.67 15.30
CA PRO A 175 2.09 6.29 16.04
C PRO A 175 0.79 5.47 16.02
N ASN A 176 -0.01 5.58 17.08
CA ASN A 176 -1.37 5.03 17.09
C ASN A 176 -2.33 5.85 16.22
N GLU A 177 -2.06 7.15 16.09
CA GLU A 177 -2.90 8.13 15.41
C GLU A 177 -2.02 9.17 14.69
N SER A 178 -2.47 9.68 13.56
CA SER A 178 -1.73 10.71 12.83
C SER A 178 -2.61 11.59 11.94
N LEU A 179 -2.10 12.78 11.62
CA LEU A 179 -2.66 13.61 10.56
C LEU A 179 -2.26 13.05 9.18
N PRO A 180 -3.01 13.35 8.10
CA PRO A 180 -2.61 12.98 6.74
C PRO A 180 -1.20 13.47 6.42
N GLY A 181 -0.38 12.59 5.85
CA GLY A 181 0.99 12.91 5.44
C GLY A 181 2.05 12.78 6.54
N VAL A 182 1.66 12.32 7.72
CA VAL A 182 2.60 11.82 8.72
C VAL A 182 2.77 10.32 8.50
N TRP A 183 4.02 9.87 8.30
CA TRP A 183 4.38 8.48 8.12
C TRP A 183 5.75 8.17 8.73
N ALA A 184 5.98 6.90 9.02
CA ALA A 184 7.24 6.44 9.60
C ALA A 184 8.40 6.62 8.61
N ALA A 185 9.57 7.01 9.08
CA ALA A 185 10.73 7.07 8.21
C ALA A 185 11.10 5.65 7.76
N PHE A 186 11.23 5.45 6.44
CA PHE A 186 11.73 4.19 5.92
C PHE A 186 13.20 4.00 6.32
N PRO A 187 13.64 2.81 6.76
CA PRO A 187 15.02 2.58 7.16
C PRO A 187 15.98 2.78 5.97
N LYS A 188 17.20 3.23 6.25
CA LYS A 188 18.29 3.32 5.27
C LYS A 188 19.06 2.01 5.21
N TRP A 189 19.68 1.73 4.08
CA TRP A 189 20.49 0.53 3.91
C TRP A 189 21.62 0.40 4.96
N ASP A 190 22.25 1.53 5.30
CA ASP A 190 23.36 1.59 6.26
C ASP A 190 22.89 1.67 7.73
N ASP A 191 21.57 1.64 8.00
CA ASP A 191 21.08 1.60 9.37
C ASP A 191 21.48 0.29 10.06
N PRO A 192 21.68 0.31 11.40
CA PRO A 192 22.02 -0.88 12.15
C PRO A 192 21.01 -2.01 11.94
N VAL A 193 21.54 -3.22 11.76
CA VAL A 193 20.73 -4.44 11.67
C VAL A 193 20.46 -4.95 13.09
N HIS A 194 19.18 -5.12 13.40
CA HIS A 194 18.66 -5.68 14.63
C HIS A 194 17.99 -7.02 14.30
N PRO A 195 18.68 -8.16 14.47
CA PRO A 195 18.11 -9.46 14.15
C PRO A 195 16.79 -9.69 14.91
N LYS A 196 15.70 -9.86 14.16
CA LYS A 196 14.39 -10.14 14.74
C LYS A 196 14.17 -11.65 14.80
N ILE A 197 14.05 -12.21 15.99
CA ILE A 197 13.70 -13.62 16.17
C ILE A 197 12.16 -13.71 16.10
N LEU A 198 11.62 -14.37 15.07
CA LEU A 198 10.21 -14.75 15.08
C LEU A 198 9.98 -15.81 16.16
N GLY A 199 9.32 -15.43 17.26
CA GLY A 199 8.86 -16.38 18.28
C GLY A 199 9.18 -16.04 19.74
N GLN A 200 8.94 -14.80 20.16
CA GLN A 200 8.56 -14.52 21.56
C GLN A 200 7.18 -13.89 21.59
#